data_AF-A0A2W5VMG0-F1
#
_entry.id   AF-A0A2W5VMG0-F1
#
_cell.length_a   1.000
_cell.length_b   1.000
_cell.length_c   1.000
_cell.angle_alpha   90.00
_cell.angle_beta   90.00
_cell.angle_gamma   90.00
#
_symmetry.space_group_name_H-M   'P 1'
#
loop_
_entity.id
_entity.type
_entity.pdbx_description
1 polymer ?
#
loop_
_entity_poly.entity_id
_entity_poly.type
_entity_poly.pdbx_seq_one_letter_code
_entity_poly.pdbx_strand_id
1 'polypeptide(L)'
;MADPFPSGPGSVEAAGRLNVRRDKPRTTSRKVRVIEAGTRFTVRKSLSGELVSGVSQWFDLGGGEYVWAGGCRDFQPLVEEDAERPDRRQLHDYAPPRFKTADGVRHKVQGRRPNGLEGLIVHFDAYHIKKAGNGVEDSDARTLDMMRSGQANGFHYGEISRTGTIFLPENFEWSEWGSHAGVSACPVTGRTSVSRYYVGFEMNNPGRLYEAQEDGVFCPWFNAVRDADGNVVLDGRGRCTRKSAHDEWYAASEVRTVAADGNIKAGTYLPYSFDQFESLTNLCLYLAKTFPATFSLDRVFGHDEVAPHRKNDPGGALADPARLMTMAAFRAYLKSLI
;
A
#
# COMPACT_ATOMS: atom_id res chain seq x y z
N MET A 1 10.16 -23.11 -34.41
CA MET A 1 10.07 -23.59 -33.02
C MET A 1 8.87 -22.93 -32.38
N ALA A 2 8.16 -23.66 -31.52
CA ALA A 2 7.05 -23.07 -30.77
C ALA A 2 7.57 -22.00 -29.80
N ASP A 3 6.74 -21.00 -29.52
CA ASP A 3 7.05 -20.00 -28.50
C ASP A 3 7.27 -20.71 -27.14
N PRO A 4 8.36 -20.41 -26.41
CA PRO A 4 8.78 -21.19 -25.24
C PRO A 4 7.89 -21.00 -24.01
N PHE A 5 7.05 -19.96 -23.99
CA PHE A 5 6.19 -19.64 -22.86
C PHE A 5 4.75 -19.43 -23.29
N PRO A 6 3.77 -19.68 -22.39
CA PRO A 6 2.38 -19.30 -22.64
C PRO A 6 2.24 -17.78 -22.82
N SER A 7 1.14 -17.37 -23.45
CA SER A 7 0.73 -15.97 -23.51
C SER A 7 0.09 -15.54 -22.20
N GLY A 8 0.28 -14.27 -21.82
CA GLY A 8 -0.39 -13.67 -20.66
C GLY A 8 0.57 -12.98 -19.69
N PRO A 9 0.02 -12.34 -18.64
CA PRO A 9 0.82 -11.77 -17.57
C PRO A 9 1.46 -12.87 -16.70
N GLY A 10 2.59 -12.55 -16.08
CA GLY A 10 3.25 -13.46 -15.16
C GLY A 10 4.57 -12.96 -14.62
N SER A 11 5.36 -13.88 -14.10
CA SER A 11 6.76 -13.64 -13.76
C SER A 11 7.64 -14.69 -14.44
N VAL A 12 8.85 -14.27 -14.80
CA VAL A 12 9.87 -15.15 -15.38
C VAL A 12 11.20 -14.90 -14.69
N GLU A 13 12.12 -15.83 -14.82
CA GLU A 13 13.49 -15.67 -14.36
C GLU A 13 14.45 -15.55 -15.56
N ALA A 14 15.41 -14.63 -15.45
CA ALA A 14 16.44 -14.48 -16.46
C ALA A 14 17.41 -15.67 -16.43
N ALA A 15 17.42 -16.51 -17.47
CA ALA A 15 18.35 -17.64 -17.58
C ALA A 15 19.79 -17.18 -17.86
N GLY A 16 19.96 -15.97 -18.38
CA GLY A 16 21.24 -15.29 -18.58
C GLY A 16 21.05 -13.78 -18.51
N ARG A 17 22.10 -13.01 -18.83
CA ARG A 17 22.02 -11.55 -18.86
C ARG A 17 21.15 -11.07 -20.03
N LEU A 18 20.07 -10.35 -19.75
CA LEU A 18 19.08 -9.90 -20.74
C LEU A 18 19.17 -8.41 -21.01
N ASN A 19 19.06 -8.04 -22.29
CA ASN A 19 18.97 -6.63 -22.70
C ASN A 19 17.52 -6.20 -22.78
N VAL A 20 17.16 -5.17 -22.02
CA VAL A 20 15.84 -4.53 -22.13
C VAL A 20 15.88 -3.50 -23.25
N ARG A 21 14.94 -3.62 -24.18
CA ARG A 21 14.83 -2.86 -25.42
C ARG A 21 13.62 -1.94 -25.34
N ARG A 22 13.75 -0.68 -25.77
CA ARG A 22 12.64 0.27 -25.80
C ARG A 22 12.00 0.38 -27.19
N ASP A 23 10.73 0.75 -27.23
CA ASP A 23 9.90 1.05 -28.41
C ASP A 23 9.44 -0.16 -29.22
N LYS A 24 10.35 -1.08 -29.58
CA LYS A 24 10.01 -2.25 -30.42
C LYS A 24 10.70 -3.53 -29.94
N PRO A 25 10.02 -4.69 -30.04
CA PRO A 25 10.53 -6.01 -29.65
C PRO A 25 11.53 -6.56 -30.68
N ARG A 26 12.70 -5.93 -30.76
CA ARG A 26 13.80 -6.30 -31.67
C ARG A 26 15.14 -5.92 -31.08
N THR A 27 16.16 -6.69 -31.39
CA THR A 27 17.55 -6.54 -30.94
C THR A 27 18.19 -5.24 -31.40
N THR A 28 17.74 -4.66 -32.50
CA THR A 28 18.19 -3.36 -33.01
C THR A 28 17.60 -2.16 -32.28
N SER A 29 16.57 -2.36 -31.46
CA SER A 29 15.99 -1.29 -30.65
C SER A 29 16.95 -0.80 -29.56
N ARG A 30 16.75 0.45 -29.12
CA ARG A 30 17.58 1.08 -28.09
C ARG A 30 17.61 0.23 -26.82
N LYS A 31 18.81 -0.16 -26.38
CA LYS A 31 19.02 -0.78 -25.08
C LYS A 31 18.86 0.29 -24.00
N VAL A 32 17.98 0.05 -23.03
CA VAL A 32 17.71 0.99 -21.93
C VAL A 32 18.26 0.52 -20.59
N ARG A 33 18.28 -0.79 -20.36
CA ARG A 33 18.89 -1.40 -19.17
C ARG A 33 19.16 -2.89 -19.40
N VAL A 34 19.68 -3.53 -18.37
CA VAL A 34 19.98 -4.96 -18.34
C VAL A 34 19.24 -5.60 -17.17
N ILE A 35 18.79 -6.84 -17.35
CA ILE A 35 18.36 -7.73 -16.27
C ILE A 35 19.45 -8.80 -16.10
N GLU A 36 19.99 -8.92 -14.89
CA GLU A 36 21.06 -9.87 -14.60
C GLU A 36 20.53 -11.30 -14.48
N ALA A 37 21.39 -12.28 -14.77
CA ALA A 37 21.04 -13.70 -14.66
C ALA A 37 20.53 -14.06 -13.25
N GLY A 38 19.52 -14.92 -13.17
CA GLY A 38 18.85 -15.30 -11.92
C GLY A 38 17.85 -14.28 -11.39
N THR A 39 17.74 -13.10 -11.99
CA THR A 39 16.74 -12.10 -11.58
C THR A 39 15.35 -12.53 -12.02
N ARG A 40 14.40 -12.60 -11.08
CA ARG A 40 12.98 -12.78 -11.36
C ARG A 40 12.31 -11.42 -11.59
N PHE A 41 11.49 -11.31 -12.63
CA PHE A 41 10.80 -10.07 -12.99
C PHE A 41 9.42 -10.34 -13.57
N THR A 42 8.55 -9.34 -13.48
CA THR A 42 7.17 -9.41 -13.99
C THR A 42 7.11 -9.11 -15.48
N VAL A 43 6.21 -9.81 -16.16
CA VAL A 43 5.89 -9.63 -17.58
C VAL A 43 4.40 -9.38 -17.69
N ARG A 44 4.02 -8.39 -18.51
CA ARG A 44 2.63 -7.98 -18.67
C ARG A 44 1.90 -8.84 -19.70
N LYS A 45 2.59 -9.18 -20.78
CA LYS A 45 2.10 -10.05 -21.85
C LYS A 45 3.26 -10.52 -22.73
N SER A 46 3.03 -11.62 -23.42
CA SER A 46 3.87 -12.10 -24.52
C SER A 46 3.42 -11.47 -25.84
N LEU A 47 4.35 -11.19 -26.72
CA LEU A 47 4.08 -10.69 -28.07
C LEU A 47 5.11 -11.22 -29.07
N SER A 48 4.73 -11.21 -30.34
CA SER A 48 5.63 -11.56 -31.44
C SER A 48 6.49 -10.35 -31.83
N GLY A 49 7.79 -10.58 -31.96
CA GLY A 49 8.78 -9.60 -32.37
C GLY A 49 9.80 -10.18 -33.34
N GLU A 50 10.99 -9.60 -33.37
CA GLU A 50 12.10 -10.12 -34.17
C GLU A 50 12.43 -11.56 -33.77
N LEU A 51 12.63 -12.41 -34.78
CA LEU A 51 13.08 -13.79 -34.60
C LEU A 51 14.55 -13.79 -34.18
N VAL A 52 14.82 -14.20 -32.95
CA VAL A 52 16.18 -14.34 -32.43
C VAL A 52 16.37 -15.79 -32.02
N SER A 53 17.42 -16.44 -32.52
CA SER A 53 17.73 -17.86 -32.22
C SER A 53 16.52 -18.80 -32.35
N GLY A 54 15.65 -18.53 -33.33
CA GLY A 54 14.45 -19.34 -33.60
C GLY A 54 13.25 -19.09 -32.67
N VAL A 55 13.33 -18.10 -31.78
CA VAL A 55 12.22 -17.66 -30.91
C VAL A 55 11.82 -16.24 -31.28
N SER A 56 10.57 -16.07 -31.72
CA SER A 56 9.97 -14.76 -32.03
C SER A 56 9.23 -14.16 -30.85
N GLN A 57 9.15 -14.85 -29.72
CA GLN A 57 8.46 -14.37 -28.52
C GLN A 57 9.31 -13.34 -27.76
N TRP A 58 8.65 -12.25 -27.38
CA TRP A 58 9.16 -11.19 -26.52
C TRP A 58 8.16 -10.93 -25.39
N PHE A 59 8.66 -10.50 -24.23
CA PHE A 59 7.84 -10.06 -23.11
C PHE A 59 7.76 -8.54 -23.06
N ASP A 60 6.54 -8.03 -22.90
CA ASP A 60 6.25 -6.63 -22.56
C ASP A 60 6.43 -6.43 -21.05
N LEU A 61 7.31 -5.51 -20.66
CA LEU A 61 7.57 -5.16 -19.26
C LEU A 61 6.75 -3.94 -18.80
N GLY A 62 5.98 -3.31 -19.70
CA GLY A 62 5.36 -2.00 -19.50
C GLY A 62 6.26 -0.85 -19.94
N GLY A 63 5.68 0.35 -20.09
CA GLY A 63 6.45 1.56 -20.45
C GLY A 63 7.14 1.52 -21.82
N GLY A 64 6.70 0.62 -22.72
CA GLY A 64 7.34 0.40 -24.02
C GLY A 64 8.67 -0.34 -23.93
N GLU A 65 8.91 -1.09 -22.85
CA GLU A 65 10.10 -1.91 -22.65
C GLU A 65 9.82 -3.39 -22.95
N TYR A 66 10.77 -4.03 -23.64
CA TYR A 66 10.65 -5.39 -24.14
C TYR A 66 11.92 -6.19 -23.84
N VAL A 67 11.75 -7.48 -23.56
CA VAL A 67 12.85 -8.42 -23.41
C VAL A 67 12.58 -9.69 -24.22
N TRP A 68 13.63 -10.25 -24.83
CA TRP A 68 13.48 -11.46 -25.64
C TRP A 68 13.25 -12.68 -24.75
N ALA A 69 12.20 -13.44 -25.06
CA ALA A 69 11.75 -14.51 -24.19
C ALA A 69 12.70 -15.71 -24.17
N GLY A 70 13.42 -15.99 -25.26
CA GLY A 70 14.32 -17.15 -25.32
C GLY A 70 15.52 -17.11 -24.36
N GLY A 71 15.76 -16.00 -23.67
CA GLY A 71 16.72 -15.90 -22.57
C GLY A 71 16.11 -16.04 -21.16
N CYS A 72 14.82 -16.39 -21.06
CA CYS A 72 14.10 -16.54 -19.81
C CYS A 72 13.88 -18.02 -19.47
N ARG A 73 13.44 -18.30 -18.24
CA ARG A 73 12.96 -19.60 -17.76
C ARG A 73 11.90 -19.43 -16.67
N ASP A 74 11.32 -20.54 -16.23
CA ASP A 74 10.45 -20.62 -15.04
C ASP A 74 9.29 -19.62 -15.06
N PHE A 75 8.58 -19.55 -16.20
CA PHE A 75 7.37 -18.75 -16.32
C PHE A 75 6.33 -19.24 -15.33
N GLN A 76 5.97 -18.34 -14.42
CA GLN A 76 4.87 -18.50 -13.50
C GLN A 76 3.77 -17.57 -14.00
N PRO A 77 2.65 -18.09 -14.53
CA PRO A 77 1.52 -17.25 -14.87
C PRO A 77 1.16 -16.42 -13.65
N LEU A 78 0.85 -15.14 -13.88
CA LEU A 78 0.09 -14.42 -12.89
C LEU A 78 -1.22 -15.17 -12.89
N VAL A 79 -1.50 -15.91 -11.82
CA VAL A 79 -2.80 -16.55 -11.70
C VAL A 79 -3.78 -15.38 -11.63
N GLU A 80 -4.40 -15.06 -12.77
CA GLU A 80 -5.68 -14.39 -12.73
C GLU A 80 -6.58 -15.36 -11.97
N GLU A 81 -6.85 -15.09 -10.69
CA GLU A 81 -7.92 -15.73 -9.93
C GLU A 81 -9.31 -15.35 -10.49
N ASP A 82 -9.46 -15.39 -11.81
CA ASP A 82 -10.68 -15.04 -12.55
C ASP A 82 -10.99 -16.06 -13.67
N ALA A 83 -10.47 -17.30 -13.57
CA ALA A 83 -11.11 -18.41 -14.24
C ALA A 83 -12.36 -18.82 -13.41
N GLU A 84 -13.52 -18.33 -13.86
CA GLU A 84 -14.85 -18.50 -13.24
C GLU A 84 -14.97 -18.00 -11.81
N ARG A 85 -14.68 -16.71 -11.58
CA ARG A 85 -15.23 -16.04 -10.41
C ARG A 85 -16.70 -15.69 -10.69
N PRO A 86 -17.69 -16.35 -10.07
CA PRO A 86 -19.08 -15.92 -10.15
C PRO A 86 -19.19 -14.43 -9.83
N ASP A 87 -20.09 -13.74 -10.53
CA ASP A 87 -20.39 -12.32 -10.29
C ASP A 87 -20.52 -12.08 -8.78
N ARG A 88 -19.59 -11.30 -8.20
CA ARG A 88 -19.57 -10.97 -6.76
C ARG A 88 -20.84 -10.22 -6.33
N ARG A 89 -21.65 -9.72 -7.27
CA ARG A 89 -23.00 -9.19 -6.98
C ARG A 89 -24.01 -10.29 -6.65
N GLN A 90 -23.75 -11.53 -7.07
CA GLN A 90 -24.63 -12.69 -6.87
C GLN A 90 -24.24 -13.52 -5.65
N LEU A 91 -23.00 -13.43 -5.19
CA LEU A 91 -22.54 -14.04 -3.95
C LEU A 91 -22.26 -12.94 -2.94
N HIS A 92 -23.10 -12.84 -1.92
CA HIS A 92 -22.89 -12.02 -0.72
C HIS A 92 -21.64 -12.41 0.11
N ASP A 93 -20.61 -12.97 -0.53
CA ASP A 93 -19.35 -13.45 0.04
C ASP A 93 -18.25 -12.40 -0.13
N TYR A 94 -18.25 -11.41 0.77
CA TYR A 94 -16.97 -10.87 1.21
C TYR A 94 -16.41 -11.84 2.27
N ALA A 95 -15.10 -12.10 2.23
CA ALA A 95 -14.47 -12.87 3.29
C ALA A 95 -14.50 -12.01 4.57
N PRO A 96 -15.13 -12.47 5.67
CA PRO A 96 -15.11 -11.69 6.89
C PRO A 96 -13.67 -11.48 7.36
N PRO A 97 -13.31 -10.27 7.82
CA PRO A 97 -11.97 -9.99 8.29
C PRO A 97 -11.60 -10.94 9.42
N ARG A 98 -10.36 -11.43 9.37
CA ARG A 98 -9.78 -12.22 10.46
C ARG A 98 -9.04 -11.27 11.39
N PHE A 99 -9.60 -11.09 12.57
CA PHE A 99 -8.98 -10.30 13.62
C PHE A 99 -8.00 -11.16 14.43
N LYS A 100 -6.84 -10.60 14.76
CA LYS A 100 -5.95 -11.09 15.79
C LYS A 100 -5.97 -10.12 16.97
N THR A 101 -5.99 -10.68 18.16
CA THR A 101 -5.77 -9.87 19.37
C THR A 101 -4.28 -9.63 19.53
N ALA A 102 -3.89 -8.39 19.83
CA ALA A 102 -2.53 -8.03 20.17
C ALA A 102 -2.32 -8.34 21.67
N ASP A 103 -1.84 -9.54 21.96
CA ASP A 103 -1.66 -10.03 23.33
C ASP A 103 -0.82 -9.07 24.18
N GLY A 104 -1.32 -8.77 25.38
CA GLY A 104 -0.71 -7.83 26.31
C GLY A 104 -0.86 -6.34 25.93
N VAL A 105 -1.62 -6.01 24.88
CA VAL A 105 -1.90 -4.64 24.46
C VAL A 105 -3.33 -4.24 24.82
N ARG A 106 -3.47 -3.20 25.64
CA ARG A 106 -4.73 -2.56 26.03
C ARG A 106 -4.66 -1.07 25.75
N HIS A 107 -5.53 -0.60 24.86
CA HIS A 107 -5.61 0.80 24.44
C HIS A 107 -6.48 1.64 25.38
N LYS A 108 -6.28 2.96 25.41
CA LYS A 108 -7.03 3.86 26.32
C LYS A 108 -8.40 4.20 25.74
N VAL A 109 -9.44 3.61 26.33
CA VAL A 109 -10.83 3.98 26.07
C VAL A 109 -11.19 5.27 26.80
N GLN A 110 -11.87 6.19 26.12
CA GLN A 110 -12.34 7.48 26.64
C GLN A 110 -13.85 7.52 26.87
N GLY A 111 -14.60 6.57 26.31
CA GLY A 111 -16.01 6.39 26.58
C GLY A 111 -16.73 5.61 25.48
N ARG A 112 -18.06 5.67 25.50
CA ARG A 112 -18.91 5.07 24.48
C ARG A 112 -19.21 6.04 23.34
N ARG A 113 -19.36 5.49 22.13
CA ARG A 113 -19.79 6.24 20.95
C ARG A 113 -21.25 6.64 21.12
N PRO A 114 -21.60 7.92 20.93
CA PRO A 114 -22.93 8.42 21.26
C PRO A 114 -24.04 7.79 20.41
N ASN A 115 -23.75 7.45 19.15
CA ASN A 115 -24.73 6.88 18.21
C ASN A 115 -24.28 5.53 17.65
N GLY A 116 -23.46 4.78 18.39
CA GLY A 116 -22.78 3.59 17.86
C GLY A 116 -21.65 3.95 16.88
N LEU A 117 -21.16 2.95 16.14
CA LEU A 117 -20.07 3.12 15.20
C LEU A 117 -20.59 3.72 13.89
N GLU A 118 -20.10 4.91 13.53
CA GLU A 118 -20.67 5.66 12.41
C GLU A 118 -19.85 5.61 11.11
N GLY A 119 -18.58 5.24 11.19
CA GLY A 119 -17.62 5.34 10.09
C GLY A 119 -16.21 4.93 10.51
N LEU A 120 -15.25 5.12 9.61
CA LEU A 120 -13.86 4.72 9.77
C LEU A 120 -12.91 5.82 9.26
N ILE A 121 -11.80 6.03 9.95
CA ILE A 121 -10.68 6.86 9.51
C ILE A 121 -9.48 5.97 9.21
N VAL A 122 -8.97 6.05 7.98
CA VAL A 122 -7.76 5.38 7.51
C VAL A 122 -6.55 6.27 7.78
N HIS A 123 -5.52 5.70 8.40
CA HIS A 123 -4.23 6.33 8.66
C HIS A 123 -3.11 5.51 7.99
N PHE A 124 -1.89 6.06 7.94
CA PHE A 124 -0.68 5.23 7.94
C PHE A 124 0.05 5.46 9.26
N ASP A 125 0.75 4.44 9.76
CA ASP A 125 1.42 4.51 11.06
C ASP A 125 2.74 5.33 11.03
N ALA A 126 3.26 5.58 9.83
CA ALA A 126 4.53 6.24 9.58
C ALA A 126 5.70 5.55 10.30
N TYR A 127 5.66 4.22 10.34
CA TYR A 127 6.63 3.39 11.06
C TYR A 127 7.37 2.40 10.15
N HIS A 128 8.30 1.67 10.77
CA HIS A 128 9.09 0.65 10.11
C HIS A 128 8.22 -0.50 9.59
N ILE A 129 8.61 -1.09 8.46
CA ILE A 129 8.03 -2.33 7.96
C ILE A 129 9.08 -3.45 7.82
N LYS A 130 10.37 -3.09 7.76
CA LYS A 130 11.51 -4.01 7.62
C LYS A 130 12.24 -4.27 8.94
N LYS A 131 12.99 -5.38 9.00
CA LYS A 131 13.99 -5.62 10.06
C LYS A 131 15.16 -4.63 9.93
N ALA A 132 15.89 -4.46 11.03
CA ALA A 132 17.11 -3.64 11.06
C ALA A 132 18.11 -4.06 9.96
N GLY A 133 18.88 -3.09 9.46
CA GLY A 133 19.83 -3.33 8.37
C GLY A 133 19.17 -3.33 6.98
N ASN A 134 17.99 -2.71 6.82
CA ASN A 134 17.13 -2.84 5.63
C ASN A 134 16.85 -4.31 5.29
N GLY A 135 16.57 -5.12 6.33
CA GLY A 135 16.36 -6.55 6.21
C GLY A 135 15.02 -6.92 5.57
N VAL A 136 14.66 -8.19 5.66
CA VAL A 136 13.35 -8.67 5.18
C VAL A 136 12.20 -7.94 5.88
N GLU A 137 11.08 -7.81 5.16
CA GLU A 137 9.84 -7.29 5.73
C GLU A 137 9.40 -8.15 6.93
N ASP A 138 8.97 -7.50 8.01
CA ASP A 138 8.55 -8.13 9.27
C ASP A 138 7.34 -7.38 9.85
N SER A 139 6.39 -7.11 8.95
CA SER A 139 5.31 -6.16 9.18
C SER A 139 4.41 -6.52 10.37
N ASP A 140 4.02 -7.78 10.55
CA ASP A 140 3.22 -8.20 11.72
C ASP A 140 3.92 -7.85 13.04
N ALA A 141 5.23 -8.06 13.14
CA ALA A 141 5.98 -7.71 14.33
C ALA A 141 6.09 -6.20 14.52
N ARG A 142 6.29 -5.43 13.43
CA ARG A 142 6.33 -3.96 13.48
C ARG A 142 4.97 -3.36 13.86
N THR A 143 3.88 -3.96 13.39
CA THR A 143 2.52 -3.60 13.80
C THR A 143 2.29 -3.83 15.29
N LEU A 144 2.74 -4.97 15.85
CA LEU A 144 2.65 -5.18 17.29
C LEU A 144 3.45 -4.14 18.10
N ASP A 145 4.59 -3.68 17.59
CA ASP A 145 5.33 -2.58 18.21
C ASP A 145 4.55 -1.25 18.16
N MET A 146 3.86 -0.97 17.05
CA MET A 146 2.99 0.21 16.94
C MET A 146 1.76 0.14 17.83
N MET A 147 1.15 -1.02 17.98
CA MET A 147 0.06 -1.24 18.94
C MET A 147 0.52 -0.99 20.38
N ARG A 148 1.73 -1.45 20.76
CA ARG A 148 2.33 -1.12 22.07
C ARG A 148 2.61 0.37 22.23
N SER A 149 3.06 1.04 21.17
CA SER A 149 3.21 2.50 21.15
C SER A 149 1.86 3.20 21.35
N GLY A 150 0.80 2.71 20.71
CA GLY A 150 -0.58 3.17 20.89
C GLY A 150 -1.03 3.12 22.33
N GLN A 151 -0.79 1.99 23.02
CA GLN A 151 -1.02 1.86 24.46
C GLN A 151 -0.23 2.91 25.27
N ALA A 152 1.08 3.02 25.04
CA ALA A 152 1.95 3.92 25.79
C ALA A 152 1.54 5.40 25.65
N ASN A 153 1.00 5.77 24.48
CA ASN A 153 0.58 7.14 24.18
C ASN A 153 -0.91 7.40 24.47
N GLY A 154 -1.65 6.41 24.97
CA GLY A 154 -3.07 6.57 25.32
C GLY A 154 -3.99 6.70 24.11
N PHE A 155 -3.65 6.04 23.00
CA PHE A 155 -4.47 5.95 21.80
C PHE A 155 -5.42 4.74 21.81
N HIS A 156 -6.33 4.71 20.86
CA HIS A 156 -7.27 3.62 20.62
C HIS A 156 -7.63 3.50 19.13
N TYR A 157 -7.07 2.50 18.48
CA TYR A 157 -7.26 2.13 17.08
C TYR A 157 -7.03 0.61 16.90
N GLY A 158 -7.39 0.09 15.74
CA GLY A 158 -6.86 -1.17 15.22
C GLY A 158 -5.77 -0.92 14.18
N GLU A 159 -5.06 -1.95 13.77
CA GLU A 159 -3.96 -1.79 12.80
C GLU A 159 -3.94 -2.94 11.78
N ILE A 160 -3.64 -2.61 10.52
CA ILE A 160 -3.53 -3.58 9.43
C ILE A 160 -2.06 -3.66 8.98
N SER A 161 -1.45 -4.80 9.26
CA SER A 161 -0.11 -5.14 8.76
C SER A 161 -0.09 -5.30 7.24
N ARG A 162 1.09 -5.29 6.63
CA ARG A 162 1.33 -5.52 5.20
C ARG A 162 0.93 -6.91 4.71
N THR A 163 0.77 -7.87 5.61
CA THR A 163 0.22 -9.20 5.30
C THR A 163 -1.32 -9.24 5.27
N GLY A 164 -1.97 -8.10 5.52
CA GLY A 164 -3.42 -8.00 5.67
C GLY A 164 -3.94 -8.45 7.05
N THR A 165 -3.07 -8.94 7.93
CA THR A 165 -3.51 -9.28 9.30
C THR A 165 -4.00 -8.03 10.02
N ILE A 166 -5.23 -8.08 10.53
CA ILE A 166 -5.86 -7.02 11.31
C ILE A 166 -5.66 -7.28 12.79
N PHE A 167 -4.93 -6.41 13.47
CA PHE A 167 -4.67 -6.47 14.90
C PHE A 167 -5.59 -5.53 15.67
N LEU A 168 -6.16 -6.02 16.77
CA LEU A 168 -6.97 -5.26 17.72
C LEU A 168 -6.36 -5.38 19.12
N PRO A 169 -6.39 -4.34 19.98
CA PRO A 169 -6.03 -4.49 21.39
C PRO A 169 -7.02 -5.41 22.13
N GLU A 170 -6.61 -6.01 23.25
CA GLU A 170 -7.42 -6.96 24.02
C GLU A 170 -8.76 -6.37 24.51
N ASN A 171 -8.81 -5.06 24.71
CA ASN A 171 -10.00 -4.35 25.17
C ASN A 171 -10.73 -3.60 24.04
N PHE A 172 -10.61 -4.07 22.80
CA PHE A 172 -11.25 -3.41 21.67
C PHE A 172 -12.74 -3.70 21.61
N GLU A 173 -13.55 -2.65 21.66
CA GLU A 173 -15.00 -2.73 21.56
C GLU A 173 -15.51 -1.71 20.54
N TRP A 174 -16.32 -2.15 19.57
CA TRP A 174 -16.81 -1.29 18.48
C TRP A 174 -17.67 -0.11 18.98
N SER A 175 -18.35 -0.31 20.12
CA SER A 175 -19.19 0.71 20.75
C SER A 175 -18.40 1.75 21.56
N GLU A 176 -17.09 1.55 21.72
CA GLU A 176 -16.20 2.41 22.49
C GLU A 176 -15.32 3.26 21.57
N TRP A 177 -14.77 4.33 22.14
CA TRP A 177 -13.84 5.21 21.43
C TRP A 177 -12.67 5.62 22.31
N GLY A 178 -11.58 5.98 21.67
CA GLY A 178 -10.45 6.69 22.26
C GLY A 178 -9.71 7.49 21.18
N SER A 179 -8.61 8.16 21.53
CA SER A 179 -7.90 9.06 20.62
C SER A 179 -7.21 8.32 19.48
N HIS A 180 -7.38 8.80 18.26
CA HIS A 180 -6.52 8.46 17.11
C HIS A 180 -6.44 9.61 16.08
N ALA A 181 -7.49 10.43 15.96
CA ALA A 181 -7.54 11.49 14.94
C ALA A 181 -7.05 12.86 15.43
N GLY A 182 -6.95 13.12 16.74
CA GLY A 182 -6.63 14.44 17.28
C GLY A 182 -7.62 15.54 16.82
N VAL A 183 -7.15 16.79 16.70
CA VAL A 183 -7.95 17.91 16.18
C VAL A 183 -8.40 17.60 14.76
N SER A 184 -9.71 17.46 14.57
CA SER A 184 -10.31 16.92 13.35
C SER A 184 -11.77 17.38 13.22
N ALA A 185 -12.26 17.43 11.97
CA ALA A 185 -13.64 17.71 11.63
C ALA A 185 -14.11 16.82 10.47
N CYS A 186 -15.32 16.26 10.56
CA CYS A 186 -15.92 15.48 9.49
C CYS A 186 -16.37 16.41 8.36
N PRO A 187 -15.91 16.21 7.11
CA PRO A 187 -16.29 17.08 5.99
C PRO A 187 -17.77 16.97 5.61
N VAL A 188 -18.46 15.89 5.99
CA VAL A 188 -19.86 15.65 5.65
C VAL A 188 -20.82 16.13 6.73
N THR A 189 -20.50 15.87 8.01
CA THR A 189 -21.40 16.15 9.14
C THR A 189 -21.04 17.42 9.91
N GLY A 190 -19.87 18.00 9.67
CA GLY A 190 -19.33 19.14 10.43
C GLY A 190 -18.90 18.81 11.86
N ARG A 191 -19.06 17.56 12.32
CA ARG A 191 -18.70 17.16 13.69
C ARG A 191 -17.20 17.24 13.91
N THR A 192 -16.80 17.79 15.05
CA THR A 192 -15.40 17.84 15.48
C THR A 192 -15.06 16.66 16.39
N SER A 193 -13.76 16.44 16.62
CA SER A 193 -13.26 15.34 17.47
C SER A 193 -13.72 13.97 16.96
N VAL A 194 -13.40 13.68 15.69
CA VAL A 194 -14.06 12.61 14.94
C VAL A 194 -13.82 11.20 15.50
N SER A 195 -12.77 11.02 16.32
CA SER A 195 -12.54 9.77 17.05
C SER A 195 -13.72 9.33 17.92
N ARG A 196 -14.55 10.27 18.39
CA ARG A 196 -15.77 9.95 19.15
C ARG A 196 -16.82 9.18 18.34
N TYR A 197 -16.77 9.27 17.02
CA TYR A 197 -17.80 8.75 16.10
C TYR A 197 -17.28 7.66 15.17
N TYR A 198 -16.02 7.76 14.76
CA TYR A 198 -15.40 6.87 13.79
C TYR A 198 -14.28 6.04 14.42
N VAL A 199 -14.11 4.82 13.95
CA VAL A 199 -12.98 3.96 14.35
C VAL A 199 -11.73 4.33 13.55
N GLY A 200 -10.57 4.34 14.19
CA GLY A 200 -9.29 4.52 13.52
C GLY A 200 -8.66 3.18 13.15
N PHE A 201 -8.16 3.07 11.92
CA PHE A 201 -7.27 1.98 11.52
C PHE A 201 -5.96 2.54 10.97
N GLU A 202 -4.88 2.21 11.67
CA GLU A 202 -3.52 2.43 11.21
C GLU A 202 -3.17 1.37 10.15
N MET A 203 -2.43 1.78 9.13
CA MET A 203 -1.90 0.87 8.10
C MET A 203 -0.38 0.84 8.25
N ASN A 204 0.23 -0.33 8.45
CA ASN A 204 1.68 -0.41 8.61
C ASN A 204 2.38 -0.01 7.32
N ASN A 205 2.86 1.23 7.29
CA ASN A 205 3.37 1.88 6.11
C ASN A 205 4.18 3.13 6.53
N PRO A 206 5.40 3.29 5.99
CA PRO A 206 6.27 4.43 6.32
C PRO A 206 5.69 5.80 5.91
N GLY A 207 4.62 5.80 5.12
CA GLY A 207 3.93 6.98 4.62
C GLY A 207 4.68 7.64 3.47
N ARG A 208 4.79 8.97 3.55
CA ARG A 208 5.50 9.76 2.54
C ARG A 208 7.02 9.53 2.67
N LEU A 209 7.64 9.25 1.53
CA LEU A 209 9.07 9.03 1.38
C LEU A 209 9.73 10.23 0.69
N TYR A 210 11.03 10.34 0.88
CA TYR A 210 11.89 11.34 0.26
C TYR A 210 12.92 10.63 -0.61
N GLU A 211 13.13 11.12 -1.83
CA GLU A 211 14.25 10.67 -2.64
C GLU A 211 15.55 11.03 -1.91
N ALA A 212 16.48 10.09 -1.81
CA ALA A 212 17.77 10.32 -1.18
C ALA A 212 18.77 10.90 -2.19
N GLN A 213 19.90 11.42 -1.71
CA GLN A 213 20.96 11.90 -2.59
C GLN A 213 21.59 10.77 -3.42
N GLU A 214 21.49 9.53 -2.94
CA GLU A 214 21.79 8.33 -3.70
C GLU A 214 20.69 8.03 -4.72
N ASP A 215 21.08 7.94 -6.00
CA ASP A 215 20.13 7.76 -7.09
C ASP A 215 19.27 6.49 -6.92
N GLY A 216 17.95 6.66 -7.05
CA GLY A 216 16.98 5.57 -6.98
C GLY A 216 16.69 5.03 -5.59
N VAL A 217 17.18 5.69 -4.53
CA VAL A 217 16.93 5.35 -3.14
C VAL A 217 15.89 6.30 -2.54
N PHE A 218 14.91 5.74 -1.83
CA PHE A 218 13.86 6.49 -1.16
C PHE A 218 13.86 6.19 0.34
N CYS A 219 13.85 7.25 1.15
CA CYS A 219 14.02 7.20 2.59
C CYS A 219 12.72 7.62 3.31
N PRO A 220 12.29 6.91 4.36
CA PRO A 220 11.25 7.43 5.25
C PRO A 220 11.81 8.57 6.11
N TRP A 221 10.94 9.49 6.55
CA TRP A 221 11.33 10.68 7.31
C TRP A 221 12.09 10.36 8.61
N PHE A 222 11.77 9.22 9.26
CA PHE A 222 12.44 8.80 10.49
C PHE A 222 13.88 8.30 10.28
N ASN A 223 14.26 7.95 9.04
CA ASN A 223 15.63 7.57 8.65
C ASN A 223 16.35 8.67 7.84
N ALA A 224 15.72 9.83 7.65
CA ALA A 224 16.33 10.99 7.03
C ALA A 224 16.99 11.89 8.07
N VAL A 225 18.04 12.63 7.69
CA VAL A 225 18.59 13.71 8.52
C VAL A 225 17.52 14.78 8.70
N ARG A 226 17.34 15.23 9.95
CA ARG A 226 16.32 16.22 10.32
C ARG A 226 16.95 17.43 11.00
N ASP A 227 16.33 18.58 10.84
CA ASP A 227 16.69 19.80 11.56
C ASP A 227 16.22 19.76 13.03
N ALA A 228 16.48 20.84 13.78
CA ALA A 228 16.10 20.96 15.19
C ALA A 228 14.59 20.96 15.41
N ASP A 229 13.80 21.33 14.40
CA ASP A 229 12.33 21.34 14.42
C ASP A 229 11.74 19.98 14.01
N GLY A 230 12.60 19.02 13.64
CA GLY A 230 12.20 17.68 13.22
C GLY A 230 11.80 17.57 11.75
N ASN A 231 12.00 18.61 10.94
CA ASN A 231 11.76 18.54 9.49
C ASN A 231 12.90 17.83 8.78
N VAL A 232 12.59 17.10 7.71
CA VAL A 232 13.63 16.48 6.86
C VAL A 232 14.44 17.58 6.16
N VAL A 233 15.77 17.52 6.29
CA VAL A 233 16.69 18.43 5.60
C VAL A 233 16.81 17.98 4.15
N LEU A 234 16.48 18.89 3.21
CA LEU A 234 16.51 18.63 1.77
C LEU A 234 17.58 19.47 1.07
N ASP A 235 18.20 18.89 0.04
CA ASP A 235 19.09 19.64 -0.87
C ASP A 235 18.31 20.55 -1.83
N GLY A 236 19.02 21.32 -2.67
CA GLY A 236 18.39 22.21 -3.66
C GLY A 236 17.55 21.50 -4.73
N ARG A 237 17.56 20.17 -4.77
CA ARG A 237 16.73 19.33 -5.65
C ARG A 237 15.59 18.64 -4.90
N GLY A 238 15.44 18.89 -3.59
CA GLY A 238 14.41 18.27 -2.76
C GLY A 238 14.76 16.87 -2.26
N ARG A 239 16.04 16.48 -2.26
CA ARG A 239 16.49 15.13 -1.84
C ARG A 239 16.98 15.09 -0.40
N CYS A 240 16.67 14.02 0.33
CA CYS A 240 17.10 13.77 1.70
C CYS A 240 18.55 13.27 1.78
N THR A 241 19.21 13.54 2.90
CA THR A 241 20.37 12.73 3.34
C THR A 241 19.87 11.63 4.27
N ARG A 242 20.25 10.37 4.05
CA ARG A 242 19.92 9.29 4.98
C ARG A 242 20.81 9.36 6.23
N LYS A 243 20.27 8.98 7.38
CA LYS A 243 21.05 8.87 8.63
C LYS A 243 22.10 7.77 8.55
N SER A 244 21.75 6.64 7.93
CA SER A 244 22.63 5.50 7.73
C SER A 244 22.27 4.77 6.43
N ALA A 245 23.29 4.20 5.77
CA ALA A 245 23.09 3.35 4.60
C ALA A 245 22.39 2.02 4.95
N HIS A 246 22.46 1.62 6.22
CA HIS A 246 21.87 0.38 6.76
C HIS A 246 20.46 0.56 7.31
N ASP A 247 19.96 1.79 7.41
CA ASP A 247 18.58 2.02 7.82
C ASP A 247 17.61 1.61 6.70
N GLU A 248 16.33 1.45 7.03
CA GLU A 248 15.30 1.08 6.06
C GLU A 248 15.15 2.11 4.93
N TRP A 249 15.16 1.61 3.69
CA TRP A 249 15.00 2.37 2.45
C TRP A 249 14.29 1.52 1.38
N TYR A 250 13.86 2.19 0.30
CA TYR A 250 13.11 1.57 -0.79
C TYR A 250 13.70 1.96 -2.15
N ALA A 251 13.72 1.02 -3.07
CA ALA A 251 14.11 1.24 -4.46
C ALA A 251 13.00 1.95 -5.23
N ALA A 252 13.36 2.61 -6.33
CA ALA A 252 12.42 3.26 -7.24
C ALA A 252 11.28 2.34 -7.72
N SER A 253 11.50 1.03 -7.80
CA SER A 253 10.48 0.05 -8.21
C SER A 253 9.46 -0.29 -7.12
N GLU A 254 9.74 0.02 -5.86
CA GLU A 254 8.85 -0.24 -4.72
C GLU A 254 7.90 0.93 -4.45
N VAL A 255 8.26 2.14 -4.91
CA VAL A 255 7.59 3.38 -4.54
C VAL A 255 6.76 3.95 -5.69
N ARG A 256 5.91 4.92 -5.37
CA ARG A 256 5.08 5.64 -6.35
C ARG A 256 5.14 7.13 -6.12
N THR A 257 5.43 7.87 -7.18
CA THR A 257 5.30 9.33 -7.21
C THR A 257 3.91 9.71 -7.69
N VAL A 258 3.23 10.57 -6.94
CA VAL A 258 1.87 11.06 -7.25
C VAL A 258 1.85 12.57 -7.32
N ALA A 259 1.03 13.10 -8.24
CA ALA A 259 0.66 14.51 -8.25
C ALA A 259 -0.33 14.81 -7.12
N ALA A 260 -0.54 16.10 -6.83
CA ALA A 260 -1.60 16.50 -5.92
C ALA A 260 -2.96 16.25 -6.58
N ASP A 261 -3.88 15.64 -5.83
CA ASP A 261 -5.26 15.40 -6.27
C ASP A 261 -6.21 15.41 -5.07
N GLY A 262 -7.10 16.40 -5.01
CA GLY A 262 -7.92 16.66 -3.83
C GLY A 262 -7.06 16.87 -2.57
N ASN A 263 -7.26 16.03 -1.56
CA ASN A 263 -6.49 16.08 -0.30
C ASN A 263 -5.17 15.30 -0.36
N ILE A 264 -4.90 14.57 -1.45
CA ILE A 264 -3.62 13.89 -1.64
C ILE A 264 -2.54 14.94 -1.87
N LYS A 265 -1.53 14.97 -0.99
CA LYS A 265 -0.34 15.80 -1.18
C LYS A 265 0.60 15.15 -2.20
N ALA A 266 1.07 15.94 -3.17
CA ALA A 266 2.09 15.49 -4.12
C ALA A 266 3.33 14.97 -3.38
N GLY A 267 3.92 13.91 -3.89
CA GLY A 267 5.11 13.30 -3.30
C GLY A 267 5.27 11.83 -3.68
N THR A 268 6.25 11.20 -3.03
CA THR A 268 6.55 9.78 -3.19
C THR A 268 6.03 9.03 -1.99
N TYR A 269 5.37 7.90 -2.21
CA TYR A 269 4.77 7.08 -1.16
C TYR A 269 5.14 5.62 -1.39
N LEU A 270 5.18 4.83 -0.31
CA LEU A 270 5.10 3.38 -0.43
C LEU A 270 3.62 2.98 -0.59
N PRO A 271 3.20 2.35 -1.69
CA PRO A 271 1.83 1.86 -1.82
C PRO A 271 1.49 0.83 -0.72
N TYR A 272 0.23 0.79 -0.32
CA TYR A 272 -0.28 -0.34 0.46
C TYR A 272 -0.07 -1.64 -0.32
N SER A 273 0.23 -2.72 0.40
CA SER A 273 0.26 -4.05 -0.20
C SER A 273 -1.14 -4.43 -0.70
N PHE A 274 -1.20 -5.42 -1.58
CA PHE A 274 -2.48 -5.99 -2.00
C PHE A 274 -3.30 -6.47 -0.80
N ASP A 275 -2.66 -7.22 0.10
CA ASP A 275 -3.31 -7.79 1.28
C ASP A 275 -3.83 -6.70 2.25
N GLN A 276 -3.11 -5.58 2.38
CA GLN A 276 -3.59 -4.41 3.14
C GLN A 276 -4.85 -3.82 2.52
N PHE A 277 -4.82 -3.58 1.21
CA PHE A 277 -5.95 -2.99 0.51
C PHE A 277 -7.18 -3.90 0.57
N GLU A 278 -6.99 -5.21 0.36
CA GLU A 278 -8.07 -6.19 0.46
C GLU A 278 -8.62 -6.27 1.89
N SER A 279 -7.75 -6.29 2.90
CA SER A 279 -8.17 -6.36 4.31
C SER A 279 -8.91 -5.10 4.76
N LEU A 280 -8.45 -3.92 4.34
CA LEU A 280 -9.17 -2.66 4.57
C LEU A 280 -10.54 -2.66 3.87
N THR A 281 -10.62 -3.17 2.64
CA THR A 281 -11.87 -3.31 1.89
C THR A 281 -12.84 -4.22 2.64
N ASN A 282 -12.41 -5.43 2.99
CA ASN A 282 -13.23 -6.42 3.71
C ASN A 282 -13.66 -5.91 5.08
N LEU A 283 -12.79 -5.17 5.78
CA LEU A 283 -13.14 -4.52 7.04
C LEU A 283 -14.26 -3.49 6.85
N CYS A 284 -14.18 -2.62 5.86
CA CYS A 284 -15.21 -1.60 5.62
C CYS A 284 -16.57 -2.23 5.29
N LEU A 285 -16.58 -3.27 4.45
CA LEU A 285 -17.80 -4.03 4.11
C LEU A 285 -18.37 -4.77 5.32
N TYR A 286 -17.50 -5.40 6.12
CA TYR A 286 -17.88 -6.05 7.37
C TYR A 286 -18.55 -5.07 8.34
N LEU A 287 -17.98 -3.88 8.53
CA LEU A 287 -18.53 -2.87 9.44
C LEU A 287 -19.87 -2.33 8.94
N ALA A 288 -20.01 -2.10 7.62
CA ALA A 288 -21.28 -1.69 7.03
C ALA A 288 -22.39 -2.73 7.23
N LYS A 289 -22.07 -4.02 7.12
CA LYS A 289 -23.04 -5.11 7.34
C LYS A 289 -23.33 -5.36 8.83
N THR A 290 -22.32 -5.19 9.69
CA THR A 290 -22.45 -5.45 11.14
C THR A 290 -23.20 -4.33 11.85
N PHE A 291 -23.02 -3.08 11.40
CA PHE A 291 -23.62 -1.90 11.99
C PHE A 291 -24.47 -1.10 10.98
N PRO A 292 -25.44 -1.73 10.28
CA PRO A 292 -26.13 -1.10 9.14
C PRO A 292 -26.99 0.09 9.54
N ALA A 293 -27.40 0.16 10.81
CA ALA A 293 -28.18 1.29 11.34
C ALA A 293 -27.34 2.55 11.56
N THR A 294 -26.02 2.43 11.74
CA THR A 294 -25.16 3.53 12.21
C THR A 294 -23.95 3.77 11.30
N PHE A 295 -23.32 2.72 10.78
CA PHE A 295 -22.14 2.80 9.92
C PHE A 295 -22.52 3.15 8.49
N SER A 296 -21.76 4.04 7.85
CA SER A 296 -21.95 4.38 6.44
C SER A 296 -20.62 4.37 5.70
N LEU A 297 -20.61 3.79 4.50
CA LEU A 297 -19.47 3.85 3.59
C LEU A 297 -19.15 5.28 3.13
N ASP A 298 -20.13 6.19 3.17
CA ASP A 298 -19.88 7.62 2.91
C ASP A 298 -19.08 8.29 4.04
N ARG A 299 -18.96 7.61 5.19
CA ARG A 299 -18.18 8.04 6.37
C ARG A 299 -16.90 7.24 6.57
N VAL A 300 -16.36 6.68 5.48
CA VAL A 300 -15.00 6.13 5.42
C VAL A 300 -14.08 7.23 4.87
N PHE A 301 -13.25 7.81 5.72
CA PHE A 301 -12.39 8.96 5.38
C PHE A 301 -10.91 8.64 5.58
N GLY A 302 -10.06 9.40 4.90
CA GLY A 302 -8.65 9.52 5.26
C GLY A 302 -8.45 10.48 6.42
N HIS A 303 -7.32 10.41 7.11
CA HIS A 303 -6.96 11.42 8.09
C HIS A 303 -6.76 12.79 7.44
N ASP A 304 -6.26 12.81 6.22
CA ASP A 304 -6.11 13.97 5.34
C ASP A 304 -7.44 14.65 5.00
N GLU A 305 -8.56 13.92 4.96
CA GLU A 305 -9.89 14.51 4.76
C GLU A 305 -10.47 15.15 6.02
N VAL A 306 -10.15 14.63 7.20
CA VAL A 306 -10.68 15.13 8.48
C VAL A 306 -9.73 16.09 9.20
N ALA A 307 -8.48 16.20 8.76
CA ALA A 307 -7.46 17.10 9.30
C ALA A 307 -6.50 17.64 8.20
N PRO A 308 -7.01 18.27 7.12
CA PRO A 308 -6.26 18.56 5.89
C PRO A 308 -5.00 19.43 6.08
N HIS A 309 -5.01 20.34 7.05
CA HIS A 309 -3.87 21.21 7.32
C HIS A 309 -2.75 20.52 8.12
N ARG A 310 -3.05 19.40 8.77
CA ARG A 310 -2.14 18.73 9.71
C ARG A 310 -1.67 17.36 9.23
N LYS A 311 -2.48 16.69 8.42
CA LYS A 311 -2.32 15.29 8.05
C LYS A 311 -2.24 15.10 6.54
N ASN A 312 -1.73 13.96 6.12
CA ASN A 312 -1.53 13.61 4.70
C ASN A 312 -1.74 12.12 4.42
N ASP A 313 -2.23 11.39 5.40
CA ASP A 313 -2.52 9.97 5.39
C ASP A 313 -4.01 9.71 5.12
N PRO A 314 -4.37 8.65 4.37
CA PRO A 314 -3.46 7.69 3.74
C PRO A 314 -2.76 8.24 2.49
N GLY A 315 -3.22 9.39 1.97
CA GLY A 315 -2.58 10.11 0.87
C GLY A 315 -2.33 9.25 -0.36
N GLY A 316 -1.13 9.36 -0.93
CA GLY A 316 -0.74 8.63 -2.13
C GLY A 316 -0.45 7.14 -1.92
N ALA A 317 -0.52 6.64 -0.68
CA ALA A 317 -0.28 5.23 -0.38
C ALA A 317 -1.51 4.35 -0.68
N LEU A 318 -2.73 4.91 -0.66
CA LEU A 318 -3.95 4.16 -0.90
C LEU A 318 -4.05 3.74 -2.37
N ALA A 319 -3.84 2.45 -2.59
CA ALA A 319 -3.83 1.87 -3.92
C ALA A 319 -4.16 0.39 -3.85
N ASP A 320 -4.75 -0.13 -4.92
CA ASP A 320 -4.57 -1.54 -5.28
C ASP A 320 -3.31 -1.66 -6.18
N PRO A 321 -2.81 -2.88 -6.46
CA PRO A 321 -1.64 -3.07 -7.31
C PRO A 321 -1.75 -2.46 -8.71
N ALA A 322 -2.97 -2.28 -9.24
CA ALA A 322 -3.25 -1.75 -10.56
C ALA A 322 -3.59 -0.24 -10.57
N ARG A 323 -4.00 0.35 -9.45
CA ARG A 323 -4.64 1.68 -9.42
C ARG A 323 -4.40 2.46 -8.13
N LEU A 324 -4.02 3.73 -8.28
CA LEU A 324 -4.11 4.75 -7.22
C LEU A 324 -5.57 5.11 -6.96
N MET A 325 -5.96 5.22 -5.69
CA MET A 325 -7.31 5.67 -5.31
C MET A 325 -7.25 6.84 -4.34
N THR A 326 -8.00 7.90 -4.63
CA THR A 326 -8.39 8.87 -3.60
C THR A 326 -9.38 8.22 -2.64
N MET A 327 -9.54 8.76 -1.44
CA MET A 327 -10.57 8.27 -0.51
C MET A 327 -11.99 8.36 -1.11
N ALA A 328 -12.28 9.37 -1.93
CA ALA A 328 -13.53 9.47 -2.67
C ALA A 328 -13.71 8.32 -3.68
N ALA A 329 -12.65 7.98 -4.43
CA ALA A 329 -12.65 6.82 -5.32
C ALA A 329 -12.78 5.50 -4.56
N PHE A 330 -12.14 5.39 -3.39
CA PHE A 330 -12.25 4.21 -2.53
C PHE A 330 -13.67 4.04 -1.97
N ARG A 331 -14.32 5.10 -1.50
CA ARG A 331 -15.74 5.06 -1.11
C ARG A 331 -16.65 4.64 -2.26
N ALA A 332 -16.40 5.13 -3.48
CA ALA A 332 -17.16 4.71 -4.67
C ALA A 332 -16.92 3.23 -4.99
N TYR A 333 -15.67 2.77 -4.88
CA TYR A 333 -15.31 1.36 -5.02
C TYR A 333 -16.05 0.48 -4.00
N LEU A 334 -15.99 0.82 -2.71
CA LEU A 334 -16.70 0.09 -1.65
C LEU A 334 -18.20 -0.03 -1.94
N LYS A 335 -18.84 1.07 -2.35
CA LYS A 335 -20.27 1.08 -2.68
C LYS A 335 -20.62 0.27 -3.93
N SER A 336 -19.67 0.05 -4.84
CA SER A 336 -19.87 -0.79 -6.02
C SER A 336 -19.86 -2.29 -5.73
N LEU A 337 -19.46 -2.68 -4.51
CA LEU A 337 -19.36 -4.08 -4.06
C LEU A 337 -20.58 -4.56 -3.26
N ILE A 338 -21.58 -3.70 -3.02
CA ILE A 338 -22.78 -4.02 -2.19
C ILE A 338 -24.09 -3.82 -2.92
#